data_AF-A0A972S0W6-F1
#
_entry.id   AF-A0A972S0W6-F1
#
_cell.length_a   1.000
_cell.length_b   1.000
_cell.length_c   1.000
_cell.angle_alpha   90.00
_cell.angle_beta   90.00
_cell.angle_gamma   90.00
#
_symmetry.space_group_name_H-M   'P 1'
#
loop_
_entity.id
_entity.type
_entity.pdbx_description
1 polymer ?
#
loop_
_entity_poly.entity_id
_entity_poly.type
_entity_poly.pdbx_seq_one_letter_code
_entity_poly.pdbx_strand_id
1 'polypeptide(L)' 'MRFVDLQRYSTRQRTKMRIGGVVGEMVLEGVDERAYRLFRVAEILGVGKLGTFGLGKIKVEDLG' A
#
# COMPACT_ATOMS: atom_id res chain seq x y z
N MET A 1 8.04 -4.40 10.42
CA MET A 1 7.59 -3.29 9.54
C MET A 1 8.46 -2.05 9.76
N ARG A 2 8.62 -1.21 8.73
CA ARG A 2 9.33 0.09 8.83
C ARG A 2 8.58 1.18 8.07
N PHE A 3 8.67 2.41 8.54
CA PHE A 3 8.19 3.56 7.76
C PHE A 3 9.29 4.01 6.79
N VAL A 4 8.92 4.22 5.52
CA VAL A 4 9.82 4.74 4.48
C VAL A 4 9.34 6.12 4.07
N ASP A 5 10.18 7.13 4.33
CA ASP A 5 9.97 8.49 3.86
C ASP A 5 10.56 8.66 2.45
N LEU A 6 9.79 9.28 1.56
CA LEU A 6 10.12 9.52 0.17
C LEU A 6 9.93 11.02 -0.12
N GLN A 7 10.99 11.66 -0.61
CA GLN A 7 10.91 13.04 -1.06
C GLN A 7 10.54 13.11 -2.54
N ARG A 8 9.45 13.82 -2.86
CA ARG A 8 9.04 14.08 -4.24
C ARG A 8 8.86 15.57 -4.45
N TYR A 9 9.39 16.12 -5.54
CA TYR A 9 9.11 17.50 -5.92
C TYR A 9 7.79 17.59 -6.70
N SER A 10 6.93 18.52 -6.33
CA SER A 10 5.67 18.82 -7.02
C SER A 10 5.88 19.98 -7.97
N THR A 11 5.93 19.72 -9.27
CA THR A 11 6.03 20.78 -10.28
C THR A 11 4.80 21.69 -10.27
N ARG A 12 3.60 21.13 -10.01
CA ARG A 12 2.35 21.89 -9.95
C ARG A 12 2.34 22.91 -8.81
N GLN A 13 2.82 22.51 -7.64
CA GLN A 13 2.81 23.34 -6.43
C GLN A 13 4.17 24.01 -6.17
N ARG A 14 5.16 23.76 -7.04
CA ARG A 14 6.56 24.20 -6.93
C ARG A 14 7.16 23.99 -5.53
N THR A 15 6.90 22.83 -4.92
CA THR A 15 7.35 22.52 -3.54
C THR A 15 7.74 21.06 -3.37
N LYS A 16 8.61 20.78 -2.38
CA LYS A 16 8.95 19.40 -1.98
C LYS A 16 7.81 18.84 -1.13
N MET A 17 7.26 17.71 -1.56
CA MET A 17 6.29 16.93 -0.82
C MET A 17 7.04 15.88 0.02
N ARG A 18 6.62 15.74 1.28
CA ARG A 18 6.92 14.57 2.09
C ARG A 18 5.81 13.56 1.88
N ILE A 19 6.15 12.45 1.24
CA ILE A 19 5.24 11.31 1.07
C ILE A 19 5.93 10.09 1.66
N GLY A 20 5.17 9.12 2.15
CA GLY A 20 5.76 7.95 2.78
C GLY A 20 4.69 6.95 3.13
N GLY A 21 5.14 5.78 3.57
CA GLY A 21 4.26 4.69 3.95
C GLY A 21 5.00 3.61 4.71
N VAL A 22 4.23 2.71 5.29
CA VAL A 22 4.78 1.52 5.96
C VAL A 22 5.09 0.46 4.91
N VAL A 23 6.27 -0.14 5.02
CA VAL A 23 6.70 -1.29 4.22
C VAL A 23 7.01 -2.45 5.16
N GLY A 24 6.49 -3.61 4.83
CA GLY A 24 6.75 -4.86 5.51
C GLY A 24 5.64 -5.86 5.22
N GLU A 25 5.68 -6.97 5.96
CA GLU A 25 4.77 -8.09 5.83
C GLU A 25 3.88 -8.20 7.06
N MET A 26 2.71 -8.80 6.88
CA MET A 26 1.80 -9.15 7.96
C MET A 26 1.14 -10.49 7.64
N VAL A 27 0.89 -11.27 8.68
CA VAL A 27 0.12 -12.52 8.59
C VAL A 27 -1.26 -12.27 9.20
N LEU A 28 -2.29 -12.75 8.54
CA LEU A 28 -3.67 -12.67 8.99
C LEU A 28 -4.24 -14.08 9.14
N GLU A 29 -4.78 -14.38 10.31
CA GLU A 29 -5.45 -15.64 10.60
C GLU A 29 -6.97 -15.44 10.62
N GLY A 30 -7.73 -16.49 10.28
CA GLY A 30 -9.19 -16.45 10.30
C GLY A 30 -9.83 -15.55 9.23
N VAL A 31 -9.15 -15.36 8.09
CA VAL A 31 -9.67 -14.54 6.98
C VAL A 31 -10.79 -15.29 6.26
N ASP A 32 -12.00 -14.72 6.27
CA ASP A 32 -13.12 -15.28 5.54
C ASP A 32 -13.02 -15.02 4.01
N GLU A 33 -13.84 -15.73 3.22
CA GLU A 33 -13.82 -15.65 1.75
C GLU A 33 -14.11 -14.23 1.22
N ARG A 34 -14.89 -13.43 1.95
CA ARG A 34 -15.24 -12.06 1.53
C ARG A 34 -14.05 -11.14 1.75
N ALA A 35 -13.40 -11.22 2.90
CA ALA A 35 -12.20 -10.48 3.23
C ALA A 35 -11.05 -10.88 2.28
N TYR A 36 -10.87 -12.17 2.02
CA TYR A 36 -9.88 -12.66 1.07
C TYR A 36 -10.09 -12.05 -0.33
N ARG A 37 -11.31 -12.10 -0.87
CA ARG A 37 -11.63 -11.46 -2.15
C ARG A 37 -11.36 -9.96 -2.16
N LEU A 38 -11.63 -9.26 -1.07
CA LEU A 38 -11.31 -7.83 -0.96
C LEU A 38 -9.80 -7.59 -1.01
N PHE A 39 -9.00 -8.42 -0.36
CA PHE A 39 -7.53 -8.35 -0.43
C PHE A 39 -7.01 -8.61 -1.85
N ARG A 40 -7.58 -9.56 -2.58
CA ARG A 40 -7.24 -9.81 -4.00
C ARG A 40 -7.55 -8.58 -4.88
N VAL A 41 -8.67 -7.90 -4.64
CA VAL A 41 -8.99 -6.64 -5.34
C VAL A 41 -7.99 -5.54 -4.96
N ALA A 42 -7.60 -5.48 -3.69
CA ALA A 42 -6.64 -4.51 -3.18
C ALA A 42 -5.22 -4.70 -3.75
N GLU A 43 -4.83 -5.89 -4.21
CA GLU A 43 -3.57 -6.07 -4.97
C GLU A 43 -3.58 -5.29 -6.30
N ILE A 44 -4.74 -5.16 -6.94
CA ILE A 44 -4.89 -4.45 -8.22
C ILE A 44 -4.99 -2.94 -7.98
N LEU A 45 -5.81 -2.53 -7.01
CA LEU A 45 -6.12 -1.11 -6.76
C LEU A 45 -5.07 -0.42 -5.88
N GLY A 46 -4.37 -1.17 -5.04
CA GLY A 46 -3.62 -0.65 -3.91
C GLY A 46 -4.52 -0.24 -2.74
N VAL A 47 -3.90 -0.02 -1.58
CA VAL A 47 -4.54 0.38 -0.33
C VAL A 47 -4.04 1.74 0.16
N GLY A 48 -4.90 2.46 0.87
CA GLY A 48 -4.54 3.74 1.47
C GLY A 48 -4.52 4.91 0.47
N LYS A 49 -3.67 5.91 0.73
CA LYS A 49 -3.59 7.16 -0.02
C LYS A 49 -2.45 7.14 -1.03
N LEU A 50 -2.54 8.02 -2.04
CA LEU A 50 -1.48 8.27 -3.03
C LEU A 50 -1.20 7.06 -3.95
N GLY A 51 -2.18 6.18 -4.16
CA GLY A 51 -2.06 5.05 -5.10
C GLY A 51 -1.67 5.46 -6.52
N THR A 52 -2.17 6.61 -6.99
CA THR A 52 -1.79 7.19 -8.30
C THR A 52 -0.32 7.61 -8.39
N PHE A 53 0.36 7.76 -7.26
CA PHE A 53 1.80 8.02 -7.18
C PHE A 53 2.62 6.73 -6.96
N GLY A 54 1.99 5.56 -7.05
CA GLY A 54 2.65 4.25 -6.95
C GLY A 54 2.78 3.70 -5.53
N LEU A 55 2.16 4.35 -4.53
CA LEU A 55 2.13 3.89 -3.14
C LEU A 55 0.97 2.91 -2.89
N GLY A 56 0.99 2.24 -1.73
CA GLY A 56 -0.13 1.39 -1.31
C GLY A 56 -0.19 0.02 -1.98
N LYS A 57 0.87 -0.40 -2.69
CA LYS A 57 0.90 -1.73 -3.31
C LYS A 57 1.01 -2.81 -2.23
N ILE A 58 0.21 -3.85 -2.37
CA ILE A 58 0.27 -5.05 -1.54
C ILE A 58 0.33 -6.28 -2.45
N LYS A 59 0.77 -7.39 -1.87
CA LYS A 59 0.70 -8.72 -2.44
C LYS A 59 0.06 -9.64 -1.41
N VAL A 60 -0.81 -10.53 -1.85
CA VAL A 60 -1.52 -11.49 -1.00
C VAL A 60 -1.04 -12.88 -1.34
N GLU A 61 -0.52 -13.58 -0.33
CA GLU A 61 0.02 -14.94 -0.46
C GLU A 61 -0.70 -15.84 0.54
N ASP A 62 -1.11 -17.02 0.09
CA ASP A 62 -1.68 -18.06 0.95
C ASP A 62 -0.53 -18.87 1.56
N LEU A 63 -0.53 -18.99 2.89
CA LEU A 63 0.56 -19.64 3.64
C LEU A 63 0.36 -21.14 3.91
N GLY A 64 -0.75 -21.72 3.43
CA GLY A 64 -1.06 -23.15 3.54
C GLY A 64 -1.70 -23.54 4.86
#